data_AF-A0A2L1CAQ8-F1
#
_entry.id   AF-A0A2L1CAQ8-F1
#
_cell.length_a   1.000
_cell.length_b   1.000
_cell.length_c   1.000
_cell.angle_alpha   90.00
_cell.angle_beta   90.00
_cell.angle_gamma   90.00
#
_symmetry.space_group_name_H-M   'P 1'
#
loop_
_entity.id
_entity.type
_entity.pdbx_description
1 polymer ?
#
loop_
_entity_poly.entity_id
_entity_poly.type
_entity_poly.pdbx_seq_one_letter_code
_entity_poly.pdbx_strand_id
1 'polypeptide(L)'
;MTVTLLEIFGQVVSGLGEGRFFVGLTPYKNKFKELTGFTPYEGTLNVKLKHNFNLDEFNLIEFDGFEIDGKKYFGGKVILIKLFNKHENFVNCAIVAPKKTDHSKKTLEIIAPIQLRKFLLLKNSDVVKIVI
;
A
#
# COMPACT_ATOMS: atom_id res chain seq x y z
N MET A 1 -6.98 -10.81 24.72
CA MET A 1 -7.21 -11.07 23.29
C MET A 1 -5.85 -11.17 22.64
N THR A 2 -5.44 -12.35 22.20
CA THR A 2 -4.23 -12.51 21.38
C THR A 2 -4.52 -11.92 20.00
N VAL A 3 -3.81 -10.85 19.64
CA VAL A 3 -3.87 -10.32 18.27
C VAL A 3 -3.15 -11.34 17.38
N THR A 4 -3.90 -12.08 16.56
CA THR A 4 -3.31 -12.97 15.57
C THR A 4 -2.77 -12.12 14.43
N LEU A 5 -1.45 -12.06 14.30
CA LEU A 5 -0.78 -11.40 13.16
C LEU A 5 -0.96 -12.29 11.93
N LEU A 6 -1.41 -11.71 10.82
CA LEU A 6 -1.47 -12.43 9.54
C LEU A 6 -0.19 -12.18 8.76
N GLU A 7 0.48 -13.26 8.36
CA GLU A 7 1.66 -13.20 7.49
C GLU A 7 1.29 -13.59 6.05
N ILE A 8 1.66 -12.73 5.11
CA ILE A 8 1.41 -12.91 3.68
C ILE A 8 2.73 -12.79 2.94
N PHE A 9 2.94 -13.67 1.95
CA PHE A 9 4.09 -13.61 1.07
C PHE A 9 3.67 -13.20 -0.33
N GLY A 10 4.47 -12.32 -0.93
CA GLY A 10 4.22 -11.84 -2.28
C GLY A 10 5.51 -11.49 -3.01
N GLN A 11 5.40 -11.35 -4.32
CA GLN A 11 6.50 -11.08 -5.23
C GLN A 11 6.49 -9.62 -5.67
N VAL A 12 7.63 -8.94 -5.57
CA VAL A 12 7.78 -7.56 -6.05
C VAL A 12 7.67 -7.53 -7.58
N VAL A 13 6.78 -6.66 -8.08
CA VAL A 13 6.56 -6.45 -9.52
C VAL A 13 6.62 -4.97 -9.88
N SER A 14 6.85 -4.67 -11.15
CA SER A 14 6.68 -3.30 -11.68
C SER A 14 5.20 -3.04 -11.99
N GLY A 15 4.72 -1.84 -11.69
CA GLY A 15 3.45 -1.32 -12.21
C GLY A 15 3.67 -0.42 -13.44
N LEU A 16 2.59 0.26 -13.86
CA LEU A 16 2.62 1.24 -14.96
C LEU A 16 3.14 2.63 -14.52
N GLY A 17 3.49 2.79 -13.23
CA GLY A 17 3.97 4.06 -12.68
C GLY A 17 2.88 5.03 -12.20
N GLU A 18 1.61 4.65 -12.33
CA GLU A 18 0.45 5.50 -11.97
C GLU A 18 0.42 5.88 -10.48
N GLY A 19 0.90 5.00 -9.59
CA GLY A 19 0.94 5.27 -8.16
C GLY A 19 1.72 6.54 -7.80
N ARG A 20 2.75 6.92 -8.57
CA ARG A 20 3.47 8.18 -8.37
C ARG A 20 2.56 9.39 -8.55
N PHE A 21 1.72 9.38 -9.58
CA PHE A 21 0.81 10.50 -9.86
C PHE A 21 -0.18 10.68 -8.71
N PHE A 22 -0.89 9.60 -8.30
CA PHE A 22 -1.90 9.69 -7.25
C PHE A 22 -1.30 10.00 -5.88
N VAL A 23 -0.23 9.30 -5.47
CA VAL A 23 0.47 9.58 -4.20
C VAL A 23 1.14 10.96 -4.21
N GLY A 24 1.45 11.50 -5.39
CA GLY A 24 1.99 12.85 -5.57
C GLY A 24 1.00 13.98 -5.30
N LEU A 25 -0.31 13.74 -5.45
CA LEU A 25 -1.33 14.79 -5.25
C LEU A 25 -1.42 15.19 -3.78
N THR A 26 -1.32 16.50 -3.51
CA THR A 26 -1.34 17.06 -2.14
C THR A 26 -2.51 16.55 -1.28
N PRO A 27 -3.76 16.46 -1.77
CA PRO A 27 -4.85 15.93 -0.96
C PRO A 27 -4.67 14.47 -0.57
N TYR A 28 -4.18 13.61 -1.47
CA TYR A 28 -3.85 12.22 -1.13
C TYR A 28 -2.68 12.14 -0.14
N LYS A 29 -1.59 12.90 -0.34
CA LYS A 29 -0.47 12.93 0.62
C LYS A 29 -0.92 13.30 2.02
N ASN A 30 -1.71 14.37 2.13
CA ASN A 30 -2.21 14.86 3.41
C ASN A 30 -3.11 13.82 4.07
N LYS A 31 -4.00 13.19 3.29
CA LYS A 31 -4.86 12.13 3.80
C LYS A 31 -4.05 10.91 4.24
N PHE A 32 -3.08 10.46 3.47
CA PHE A 32 -2.21 9.36 3.89
C PHE A 32 -1.44 9.71 5.16
N LYS A 33 -0.88 10.92 5.27
CA LYS A 33 -0.19 11.37 6.48
C LYS A 33 -1.09 11.35 7.71
N GLU A 34 -2.34 11.82 7.58
CA GLU A 34 -3.35 11.78 8.64
C GLU A 34 -3.63 10.34 9.08
N LEU A 35 -3.80 9.40 8.13
CA LEU A 35 -4.20 8.03 8.43
C LEU A 35 -3.05 7.11 8.88
N THR A 36 -1.82 7.37 8.41
CA THR A 36 -0.67 6.49 8.65
C THR A 36 0.38 7.08 9.60
N GLY A 37 0.30 8.37 9.91
CA GLY A 37 1.30 9.10 10.68
C GLY A 37 2.57 9.44 9.89
N PHE A 38 2.64 9.17 8.58
CA PHE A 38 3.80 9.49 7.76
C PHE A 38 3.45 10.11 6.40
N THR A 39 4.29 11.01 5.91
CA THR A 39 4.19 11.49 4.51
C THR A 39 4.76 10.41 3.58
N PRO A 40 3.99 9.89 2.61
CA PRO A 40 4.49 8.84 1.72
C PRO A 40 5.50 9.38 0.71
N TYR A 41 6.49 8.55 0.37
CA TYR A 41 7.28 8.70 -0.84
C TYR A 41 6.36 8.63 -2.07
N GLU A 42 6.66 9.42 -3.12
CA GLU A 42 5.85 9.48 -4.33
C GLU A 42 6.00 8.23 -5.22
N GLY A 43 5.21 7.22 -4.87
CA GLY A 43 5.09 5.97 -5.61
C GLY A 43 4.59 4.85 -4.73
N THR A 44 4.24 3.75 -5.37
CA THR A 44 3.82 2.52 -4.71
C THR A 44 4.81 1.39 -5.02
N LEU A 45 5.01 0.50 -4.05
CA LEU A 45 5.59 -0.82 -4.30
C LEU A 45 4.45 -1.78 -4.63
N ASN A 46 4.54 -2.43 -5.79
CA ASN A 46 3.56 -3.42 -6.19
C ASN A 46 4.02 -4.81 -5.77
N VAL A 47 3.17 -5.51 -5.03
CA VAL A 47 3.43 -6.88 -4.55
C VAL A 47 2.36 -7.81 -5.07
N LYS A 48 2.75 -8.74 -5.93
CA LYS A 48 1.87 -9.76 -6.50
C LYS A 48 1.77 -10.97 -5.57
N LEU A 49 0.56 -11.31 -5.18
CA LEU A 49 0.22 -12.47 -4.38
C LEU A 49 -0.10 -13.68 -5.26
N LYS A 50 0.07 -14.88 -4.70
CA LYS A 50 -0.29 -16.14 -5.38
C LYS A 50 -1.81 -16.32 -5.47
N HIS A 51 -2.52 -15.91 -4.43
CA HIS A 51 -3.97 -16.03 -4.29
C HIS A 51 -4.59 -14.64 -4.17
N ASN A 52 -5.89 -14.54 -4.44
CA ASN A 52 -6.63 -13.30 -4.23
C ASN A 52 -6.62 -12.96 -2.74
N PHE A 53 -6.48 -11.67 -2.43
CA PHE A 53 -6.50 -11.18 -1.06
C PHE A 53 -7.62 -10.17 -0.92
N ASN A 54 -8.61 -10.50 -0.09
CA ASN A 54 -9.73 -9.62 0.16
C ASN A 54 -9.38 -8.66 1.28
N LEU A 55 -9.14 -7.39 0.91
CA LEU A 55 -8.83 -6.35 1.89
C LEU A 55 -9.98 -6.14 2.87
N ASP A 56 -11.23 -6.40 2.46
CA ASP A 56 -12.43 -6.11 3.23
C ASP A 56 -12.63 -7.00 4.46
N GLU A 57 -11.81 -8.04 4.60
CA GLU A 57 -11.78 -8.93 5.78
C GLU A 57 -10.93 -8.38 6.94
N PHE A 58 -10.27 -7.22 6.74
CA PHE A 58 -9.36 -6.62 7.73
C PHE A 58 -9.92 -5.32 8.29
N ASN A 59 -9.30 -4.82 9.37
CA ASN A 59 -9.60 -3.49 9.91
C ASN A 59 -9.01 -2.40 9.00
N LEU A 60 -9.73 -2.09 7.92
CA LEU A 60 -9.43 -0.98 7.00
C LEU A 60 -9.81 0.36 7.60
N ILE A 61 -8.98 1.36 7.30
CA ILE A 61 -9.32 2.76 7.44
C ILE A 61 -9.79 3.28 6.07
N GLU A 62 -11.03 3.75 6.00
CA GLU A 62 -11.56 4.36 4.77
C GLU A 62 -11.45 5.88 4.81
N PHE A 63 -11.34 6.48 3.63
CA PHE A 63 -11.54 7.91 3.46
C PHE A 63 -12.35 8.21 2.20
N ASP A 64 -13.08 9.31 2.24
CA ASP A 64 -13.91 9.75 1.12
C ASP A 64 -13.11 10.46 0.04
N GLY A 65 -13.71 10.52 -1.15
CA GLY A 65 -13.14 11.25 -2.28
C GLY A 65 -13.11 12.76 -2.07
N PHE A 66 -12.41 13.44 -2.97
CA PHE A 66 -12.28 14.89 -2.97
C PHE A 66 -12.32 15.44 -4.40
N GLU A 67 -12.43 16.75 -4.54
CA GLU A 67 -12.45 17.44 -5.83
C GLU A 67 -11.28 18.44 -5.91
N ILE A 68 -10.61 18.49 -7.06
CA ILE A 68 -9.57 19.46 -7.38
C ILE A 68 -9.93 20.07 -8.74
N ASP A 69 -10.10 21.39 -8.81
CA ASP A 69 -10.37 22.13 -10.06
C ASP A 69 -11.52 21.53 -10.89
N GLY A 70 -12.63 21.15 -10.25
CA GLY A 70 -13.79 20.53 -10.91
C GLY A 70 -13.63 19.04 -11.21
N LYS A 71 -12.46 18.44 -10.96
CA LYS A 71 -12.18 17.02 -11.18
C LYS A 71 -12.31 16.22 -9.90
N LYS A 72 -13.19 15.20 -9.93
CA LYS A 72 -13.43 14.29 -8.80
C LYS A 72 -12.39 13.17 -8.73
N TYR A 73 -11.89 12.94 -7.52
CA TYR A 73 -11.00 11.85 -7.16
C TYR A 73 -11.68 10.95 -6.13
N PHE A 74 -11.49 9.64 -6.26
CA PHE A 74 -12.18 8.67 -5.40
C PHE A 74 -11.53 8.55 -4.02
N GLY A 75 -12.33 8.10 -3.05
CA GLY A 75 -11.83 7.68 -1.76
C GLY A 75 -11.03 6.37 -1.85
N GLY A 76 -10.42 5.99 -0.74
CA GLY A 76 -9.59 4.80 -0.66
C GLY A 76 -9.70 4.08 0.68
N LYS A 77 -9.06 2.92 0.71
CA LYS A 77 -8.89 2.05 1.87
C LYS A 77 -7.41 1.98 2.20
N VAL A 78 -7.08 2.00 3.49
CA VAL A 78 -5.72 1.95 4.03
C VAL A 78 -5.64 0.85 5.08
N ILE A 79 -4.60 0.01 4.99
CA ILE A 79 -4.27 -0.97 6.02
C ILE A 79 -2.82 -0.77 6.42
N LEU A 80 -2.56 -0.57 7.72
CA LEU A 80 -1.20 -0.46 8.24
C LEU A 80 -0.54 -1.83 8.26
N ILE A 81 0.70 -1.91 7.80
CA ILE A 81 1.45 -3.16 7.67
C ILE A 81 2.92 -2.98 8.00
N LYS A 82 3.61 -4.09 8.25
CA LYS A 82 5.07 -4.18 8.18
C LYS A 82 5.48 -4.98 6.96
N LEU A 83 6.40 -4.42 6.17
CA LEU A 83 6.99 -5.10 5.00
C LEU A 83 8.42 -5.51 5.34
N PHE A 84 8.72 -6.80 5.20
CA PHE A 84 10.03 -7.39 5.44
C PHE A 84 10.64 -7.87 4.12
N ASN A 85 11.96 -7.67 3.96
CA ASN A 85 12.73 -8.35 2.93
C ASN A 85 13.23 -9.72 3.41
N LYS A 86 13.91 -10.47 2.54
CA LYS A 86 14.48 -11.79 2.84
C LYS A 86 15.52 -11.83 3.97
N HIS A 87 16.01 -10.67 4.42
CA HIS A 87 16.99 -10.52 5.49
C HIS A 87 16.34 -10.05 6.80
N GLU A 88 15.00 -10.08 6.89
CA GLU A 88 14.22 -9.62 8.06
C GLU A 88 14.37 -8.12 8.37
N ASN A 89 14.94 -7.33 7.46
CA ASN A 89 14.87 -5.87 7.53
C ASN A 89 13.45 -5.43 7.16
N PHE A 90 12.89 -4.50 7.93
CA PHE A 90 11.49 -4.10 7.77
C PHE A 90 11.27 -2.59 7.74
N VAL A 91 10.10 -2.22 7.20
CA VAL A 91 9.58 -0.85 7.16
C VAL A 91 8.11 -0.87 7.59
N ASN A 92 7.71 0.08 8.44
CA ASN A 92 6.29 0.36 8.69
C ASN A 92 5.72 1.11 7.48
N CYS A 93 4.64 0.59 6.92
CA CYS A 93 4.07 1.05 5.66
C CYS A 93 2.55 0.82 5.65
N ALA A 94 1.89 1.10 4.53
CA ALA A 94 0.46 0.86 4.40
C ALA A 94 0.12 0.31 3.02
N ILE A 95 -0.82 -0.64 2.97
CA ILE A 95 -1.52 -1.03 1.74
C ILE A 95 -2.56 0.04 1.42
N VAL A 96 -2.66 0.44 0.15
CA VAL A 96 -3.69 1.36 -0.34
C VAL A 96 -4.49 0.73 -1.48
N ALA A 97 -5.80 0.98 -1.49
CA ALA A 97 -6.69 0.56 -2.57
C ALA A 97 -7.83 1.57 -2.82
N PRO A 98 -8.33 1.73 -4.05
CA PRO A 98 -9.48 2.60 -4.32
C PRO A 98 -10.79 2.01 -3.76
N LYS A 99 -11.66 2.83 -3.15
CA LYS A 99 -12.93 2.37 -2.54
C LYS A 99 -13.93 1.72 -3.52
N LYS A 100 -13.82 2.02 -4.82
CA LYS A 100 -14.82 1.67 -5.86
C LYS A 100 -14.59 0.34 -6.60
N THR A 101 -13.54 -0.42 -6.29
CA THR A 101 -13.21 -1.64 -7.04
C THR A 101 -13.50 -2.89 -6.23
N ASP A 102 -14.01 -3.95 -6.86
CA ASP A 102 -14.03 -5.28 -6.25
C ASP A 102 -12.60 -5.67 -5.80
N HIS A 103 -12.42 -5.95 -4.51
CA HIS A 103 -11.11 -5.93 -3.85
C HIS A 103 -10.38 -7.27 -3.88
N SER A 104 -10.88 -8.25 -4.63
CA SER A 104 -10.12 -9.43 -5.00
C SER A 104 -9.00 -9.07 -5.99
N LYS A 105 -7.91 -8.48 -5.49
CA LYS A 105 -6.72 -8.18 -6.29
C LYS A 105 -5.61 -9.19 -5.99
N LYS A 106 -4.91 -9.57 -7.05
CA LYS A 106 -3.65 -10.31 -6.94
C LYS A 106 -2.44 -9.40 -6.73
N THR A 107 -2.61 -8.09 -6.81
CA THR A 107 -1.51 -7.13 -6.62
C THR A 107 -1.91 -6.11 -5.56
N LEU A 108 -1.10 -6.02 -4.51
CA LEU A 108 -1.19 -5.00 -3.49
C LEU A 108 -0.33 -3.81 -3.87
N GLU A 109 -0.81 -2.61 -3.57
CA GLU A 109 -0.05 -1.37 -3.69
C GLU A 109 0.33 -0.89 -2.30
N ILE A 110 1.62 -0.69 -2.06
CA ILE A 110 2.16 -0.34 -0.75
C ILE A 110 2.82 1.04 -0.80
N ILE A 111 2.40 1.94 0.09
CA ILE A 111 3.04 3.23 0.32
C ILE A 111 3.89 3.18 1.60
N ALA A 112 4.97 3.97 1.64
CA ALA A 112 5.88 4.05 2.76
C ALA A 112 6.50 5.45 2.83
N PRO A 113 7.07 5.87 3.98
CA PRO A 113 7.78 7.16 4.08
C PRO A 113 9.04 7.24 3.22
N ILE A 114 9.52 6.10 2.69
CA ILE A 114 10.79 5.96 1.99
C ILE A 114 10.62 5.11 0.72
N GLN A 115 11.55 5.25 -0.22
CA GLN A 115 11.57 4.44 -1.43
C GLN A 115 11.95 2.98 -1.11
N LEU A 116 10.94 2.12 -0.93
CA LEU A 116 11.09 0.74 -0.46
C LEU A 116 12.12 -0.08 -1.25
N ARG A 117 12.13 0.03 -2.60
CA ARG A 117 13.10 -0.69 -3.44
C ARG A 117 14.55 -0.34 -3.11
N LYS A 118 14.83 0.94 -2.84
CA LYS A 118 16.17 1.41 -2.51
C LYS A 118 16.56 1.01 -1.08
N PHE A 119 15.64 1.19 -0.13
CA PHE A 119 15.94 0.94 1.28
C PHE A 119 16.05 -0.55 1.62
N LEU A 120 15.11 -1.36 1.13
CA LEU A 120 15.08 -2.80 1.38
C LEU A 120 15.86 -3.61 0.32
N LEU A 121 16.53 -2.94 -0.62
CA LEU A 121 17.30 -3.52 -1.74
C LEU A 121 16.49 -4.48 -2.62
N LEU A 122 15.22 -4.15 -2.88
CA LEU A 122 14.27 -5.01 -3.59
C LEU A 122 14.35 -4.83 -5.11
N LYS A 123 14.41 -5.95 -5.82
CA LYS A 123 14.32 -6.07 -7.28
C LYS A 123 13.00 -6.73 -7.68
N ASN A 124 12.68 -6.68 -8.97
CA ASN A 124 11.59 -7.50 -9.47
C ASN A 124 11.86 -8.97 -9.18
N SER A 125 10.78 -9.69 -8.92
CA SER A 125 10.77 -11.10 -8.55
C SER A 125 11.25 -11.44 -7.13
N ASP A 126 11.76 -10.47 -6.36
CA ASP A 126 12.06 -10.68 -4.94
C ASP A 126 10.79 -10.97 -4.15
N VAL A 127 10.88 -11.93 -3.22
CA VAL A 127 9.81 -12.26 -2.29
C VAL A 127 9.91 -11.37 -1.06
N VAL A 128 8.78 -10.83 -0.65
CA VAL A 128 8.61 -10.02 0.55
C VAL A 128 7.55 -10.62 1.45
N LYS A 129 7.72 -10.44 2.77
CA LYS A 129 6.75 -10.81 3.79
C LYS A 129 6.01 -9.56 4.25
N ILE A 130 4.69 -9.64 4.27
CA ILE A 130 3.79 -8.59 4.74
C ILE A 130 3.14 -9.11 6.02
N VAL A 131 3.22 -8.31 7.08
CA VAL A 131 2.55 -8.60 8.35
C VAL A 131 1.46 -7.54 8.56
N ILE A 132 0.23 -8.00 8.74
CA ILE A 132 -0.96 -7.19 9.02
C ILE A 132 -1.32 -7.35 10.50
#